data_AF-A0A8T5AY09-F1
#
_entry.id   AF-A0A8T5AY09-F1
#
_cell.length_a   1.000
_cell.length_b   1.000
_cell.length_c   1.000
_cell.angle_alpha   90.00
_cell.angle_beta   90.00
_cell.angle_gamma   90.00
#
_symmetry.space_group_name_H-M   'P 1'
#
loop_
_entity.id
_entity.type
_entity.pdbx_description
1 polymer ?
#
loop_
_entity_poly.entity_id
_entity_poly.type
_entity_poly.pdbx_seq_one_letter_code
_entity_poly.pdbx_strand_id
1 'polypeptide(L)' 'MVRILVVYDSRTGNTEKLAEAVAKGARKVSGVEVVLKKAKDVTPTMYLVLTLMLSARHLISA' A
#
# COMPACT_ATOMS: atom_id res chain seq x y z
N MET A 1 -10.82 -12.74 11.83
CA MET A 1 -9.49 -12.46 11.26
C MET A 1 -9.66 -11.40 10.20
N VAL A 2 -8.98 -10.26 10.33
CA VAL A 2 -9.06 -9.15 9.36
C VAL A 2 -7.82 -9.19 8.48
N ARG A 3 -7.98 -9.02 7.17
CA ARG A 3 -6.88 -9.07 6.20
C ARG A 3 -6.80 -7.75 5.46
N ILE A 4 -5.63 -7.11 5.49
CA ILE A 4 -5.36 -5.81 4.89
C ILE A 4 -4.38 -6.02 3.74
N LEU A 5 -4.77 -5.61 2.54
CA LEU A 5 -3.86 -5.50 1.41
C LEU A 5 -3.45 -4.03 1.24
N VAL A 6 -2.15 -3.76 1.34
CA VAL A 6 -1.53 -2.48 1.00
C VAL A 6 -0.99 -2.60 -0.42
N VAL A 7 -1.56 -1.83 -1.35
CA VAL A 7 -1.10 -1.74 -2.73
C VAL A 7 -0.44 -0.39 -2.94
N TYR A 8 0.72 -0.37 -3.59
CA TYR A 8 1.41 0.87 -3.91
C TYR A 8 1.98 0.87 -5.33
N ASP A 9 2.12 2.06 -5.89
CA ASP A 9 2.89 2.32 -7.11
C ASP A 9 4.05 3.26 -6.76
N SER A 10 5.25 2.94 -7.23
CA SER A 10 6.42 3.78 -6.96
C SER A 10 7.42 3.72 -8.11
N ARG A 11 7.80 4.90 -8.61
CA ARG A 11 8.83 5.04 -9.66
C ARG A 11 10.24 5.12 -9.07
N THR A 12 10.41 5.84 -7.96
CA THR A 12 11.71 6.12 -7.33
C THR A 12 11.83 5.56 -5.91
N GLY A 13 10.82 4.83 -5.41
CA GLY A 13 10.84 4.13 -4.12
C GLY A 13 10.33 4.93 -2.91
N ASN A 14 9.99 6.21 -3.06
CA ASN A 14 9.46 7.01 -1.94
C ASN A 14 8.11 6.47 -1.43
N THR A 15 7.20 6.15 -2.35
CA THR A 15 5.90 5.55 -2.03
C THR A 15 6.04 4.15 -1.45
N GLU A 16 7.07 3.40 -1.86
CA GLU A 16 7.37 2.06 -1.32
C GLU A 16 7.72 2.14 0.17
N LYS A 17 8.61 3.06 0.55
CA LYS A 17 8.96 3.31 1.96
C LYS A 17 7.76 3.73 2.80
N LEU A 18 6.87 4.57 2.24
CA LEU A 18 5.63 4.94 2.93
C LEU A 18 4.72 3.72 3.13
N ALA A 19 4.52 2.92 2.09
CA ALA A 19 3.68 1.74 2.15
C ALA A 19 4.21 0.70 3.15
N GLU A 20 5.53 0.55 3.25
CA GLU A 20 6.19 -0.26 4.28
C GLU A 20 5.91 0.25 5.70
N ALA A 21 6.01 1.57 5.93
CA ALA A 21 5.73 2.16 7.23
C ALA A 21 4.27 1.92 7.66
N VAL A 22 3.32 2.07 6.74
CA VAL A 22 1.90 1.79 6.99
C VAL A 22 1.69 0.30 7.27
N ALA A 23 2.26 -0.59 6.46
CA ALA A 23 2.16 -2.02 6.67
C ALA A 23 2.73 -2.43 8.04
N LYS A 24 3.86 -1.85 8.45
CA LYS A 24 4.47 -2.06 9.77
C LYS A 24 3.55 -1.58 10.90
N GLY A 25 2.87 -0.45 10.72
CA GLY A 25 1.87 0.04 11.67
C GLY A 25 0.68 -0.90 11.80
N ALA A 26 0.10 -1.31 10.67
CA ALA A 26 -1.06 -2.20 10.61
C ALA A 26 -0.78 -3.60 11.21
N ARG A 27 0.44 -4.13 11.05
CA ARG A 27 0.88 -5.40 11.64
C ARG A 27 0.90 -5.40 13.17
N LYS A 28 0.90 -4.23 13.82
CA LYS A 28 0.86 -4.14 15.30
C LYS A 28 -0.53 -4.40 15.88
N VAL A 29 -1.57 -4.40 15.05
CA VAL A 29 -2.94 -4.64 15.48
C VAL A 29 -3.15 -6.15 15.60
N SER A 30 -3.63 -6.62 16.75
CA SER A 30 -3.90 -8.04 16.99
C SER A 30 -5.02 -8.55 16.08
N GLY A 31 -4.84 -9.76 15.54
CA GLY A 31 -5.82 -10.39 14.65
C GLY A 31 -5.88 -9.83 13.22
N VAL A 32 -4.90 -9.01 12.84
CA VAL A 32 -4.74 -8.43 11.49
C VAL A 32 -3.59 -9.09 10.74
N GLU A 33 -3.88 -9.59 9.54
CA GLU A 33 -2.87 -10.03 8.59
C GLU A 33 -2.68 -8.94 7.52
N VAL A 34 -1.43 -8.53 7.29
CA VAL A 34 -1.10 -7.47 6.34
C VAL A 34 -0.28 -8.03 5.18
N VAL A 35 -0.70 -7.74 3.96
CA VAL A 35 0.00 -8.06 2.72
C VAL A 35 0.38 -6.76 2.02
N LEU A 36 1.61 -6.66 1.53
CA LEU A 36 2.13 -5.48 0.80
C LEU A 36 2.48 -5.91 -0.64
N LYS A 37 1.96 -5.21 -1.64
CA LYS A 37 2.17 -5.53 -3.07
C LYS A 37 2.36 -4.27 -3.93
N LYS A 38 3.18 -4.37 -4.98
CA LYS A 38 3.21 -3.35 -6.04
C LYS A 38 1.96 -3.50 -6.91
N ALA A 39 1.42 -2.38 -7.39
CA ALA A 39 0.20 -2.35 -8.20
C ALA A 39 0.26 -3.27 -9.43
N LYS A 40 1.45 -3.40 -10.04
CA LYS A 40 1.70 -4.32 -11.17
C LYS A 40 1.54 -5.81 -10.84
N ASP A 41 1.61 -6.18 -9.57
CA ASP A 41 1.58 -7.57 -9.09
C ASP A 41 0.20 -7.94 -8.50
N VAL A 42 -0.81 -7.07 -8.62
CA VAL A 42 -2.15 -7.26 -8.06
C VAL A 42 -3.17 -7.54 -9.16
N THR A 43 -3.95 -8.60 -9.00
CA THR A 43 -5.08 -8.92 -9.87
C THR A 43 -6.40 -8.32 -9.33
N PRO A 44 -7.30 -7.78 -10.19
CA PRO A 44 -8.52 -7.08 -9.76
C PRO A 44 -9.52 -7.93 -8.97
N THR A 45 -9.41 -9.25 -9.06
CA THR A 45 -10.35 -10.22 -8.47
C THR A 45 -10.26 -10.29 -6.95
N MET A 46 -9.36 -9.51 -6.33
CA MET A 46 -9.04 -9.65 -4.93
C MET A 46 -9.05 -8.28 -4.24
N TYR A 47 -9.88 -8.17 -3.19
CA TYR A 47 -9.70 -7.37 -1.97
C TYR A 47 -10.62 -6.17 -1.68
N LEU A 48 -10.96 -6.13 -0.38
CA LEU A 48 -11.60 -5.07 0.39
C LEU A 48 -10.61 -3.91 0.60
N VAL A 49 -11.05 -2.70 0.33
CA VAL A 49 -10.25 -1.50 0.03
C VAL A 49 -9.56 -0.89 1.25
N LEU A 50 -8.24 -0.67 1.16
CA LEU A 50 -7.54 0.43 1.84
C LEU A 50 -6.58 1.09 0.85
N THR A 51 -7.14 1.86 -0.09
CA THR A 51 -6.36 2.57 -1.11
C THR A 51 -5.73 3.82 -0.47
N LEU A 52 -4.48 3.72 -0.02
CA LEU A 52 -3.64 4.89 0.18
C LEU A 52 -3.17 5.39 -1.19
N MET A 53 -4.03 6.18 -1.83
CA MET A 53 -3.69 6.94 -3.02
C MET A 53 -2.87 8.16 -2.58
N LEU A 54 -1.54 8.05 -2.55
CA LEU A 54 -0.69 9.24 -2.68
C LEU A 54 -0.35 9.41 -4.16
N SER A 55 -1.23 10.14 -4.85
CA SER A 55 -0.97 10.65 -6.19
C SER A 55 0.12 11.73 -6.10
N ALA A 56 1.38 11.31 -6.00
CA ALA A 56 2.54 12.19 -6.11
C ALA A 56 2.95 12.39 -7.59
N ARG A 57 1.99 12.40 -8.53
CA ARG A 57 2.25 12.74 -9.95
C ARG A 57 2.14 14.24 -10.25
N HIS A 58 1.89 15.10 -9.25
CA HIS A 58 1.72 16.53 -9.49
C HIS A 58 2.52 17.48 -8.58
N LEU A 59 3.47 16.98 -7.79
CA LEU A 59 4.23 17.80 -6.83
C LEU A 59 5.74 17.91 -7.11
N ILE A 60 6.22 17.45 -8.28
CA ILE A 60 7.63 17.63 -8.71
C ILE A 60 7.69 18.11 -10.17
N SER A 61 6.64 18.78 -10.64
CA SER A 61 6.61 19.44 -11.95
C SER A 61 5.85 20.75 -11.82
N ALA A 62 6.41 21.64 -11.03
CA ALA A 62 6.17 23.08 -11.04
C ALA A 62 7.48 23.76 -10.64
#